data_AF-A0A7W4EI04-F1
#
_entry.id   AF-A0A7W4EI04-F1
#
_cell.length_a   1.000
_cell.length_b   1.000
_cell.length_c   1.000
_cell.angle_alpha   90.00
_cell.angle_beta   90.00
_cell.angle_gamma   90.00
#
_symmetry.space_group_name_H-M   'P 1'
#
loop_
_entity.id
_entity.type
_entity.pdbx_description
1 polymer ?
#
loop_
_entity_poly.entity_id
_entity_poly.type
_entity_poly.pdbx_seq_one_letter_code
_entity_poly.pdbx_strand_id
1 'polypeptide(L)'
;MTTIFKAILLLDFKRLTRLLGLLLRHPLFAFLTLIATLRTFKITNKKFPETHHKNGRGNAFRHALWSCLIMMYCCKISSPQKSLKWCKQITDLHEELFVNEEIARAMDLHNNQIGMDLFMTMLEGIHRQFFETLFFTDPLYKKSQEAKLISSIEEIEQGRMVIIEDEN
;
A
#
# COMPACT_ATOMS: atom_id res chain seq x y z
N MET A 1 7.50 -28.41 5.07
CA MET A 1 6.39 -27.78 4.31
C MET A 1 6.31 -26.33 4.77
N THR A 2 6.78 -25.41 3.92
CA THR A 2 7.12 -24.02 4.26
C THR A 2 5.92 -23.24 4.80
N THR A 3 6.18 -22.33 5.74
CA THR A 3 5.21 -21.44 6.43
C THR A 3 4.24 -20.75 5.46
N ILE A 4 4.69 -20.47 4.24
CA ILE A 4 3.91 -19.90 3.14
C ILE A 4 2.76 -20.82 2.69
N PHE A 5 2.99 -22.14 2.62
CA PHE A 5 1.98 -23.09 2.17
C PHE A 5 0.84 -23.22 3.18
N LYS A 6 1.16 -23.12 4.47
CA LYS A 6 0.16 -23.07 5.56
C LYS A 6 -0.60 -21.74 5.56
N ALA A 7 0.08 -20.61 5.31
CA ALA A 7 -0.57 -19.32 5.16
C ALA A 7 -1.57 -19.32 3.99
N ILE A 8 -1.22 -19.92 2.84
CA ILE A 8 -2.11 -20.04 1.68
C ILE A 8 -3.32 -20.95 1.98
N LEU A 9 -3.14 -22.05 2.72
CA LEU A 9 -4.22 -22.97 3.10
C LEU A 9 -5.19 -22.39 4.14
N LEU A 10 -4.78 -21.37 4.90
CA LEU A 10 -5.62 -20.65 5.86
C LEU A 10 -6.43 -19.52 5.22
N LEU A 11 -6.18 -19.19 3.95
CA LEU A 11 -6.95 -18.17 3.24
C LEU A 11 -8.33 -18.71 2.89
N ASP A 12 -9.36 -17.91 3.20
CA ASP A 12 -10.73 -18.17 2.77
C ASP A 12 -10.77 -18.37 1.24
N PHE A 13 -11.18 -19.56 0.80
CA PHE A 13 -11.28 -19.95 -0.61
C PHE A 13 -12.07 -18.92 -1.43
N LYS A 14 -13.08 -18.27 -0.82
CA LYS A 14 -13.87 -17.21 -1.46
C LYS A 14 -13.04 -15.94 -1.71
N ARG A 15 -12.12 -15.59 -0.82
CA ARG A 15 -11.23 -14.42 -0.98
C ARG A 15 -10.12 -14.72 -1.99
N LEU A 16 -9.58 -15.94 -1.97
CA LEU A 16 -8.58 -16.38 -2.95
C LEU A 16 -9.14 -16.40 -4.38
N THR A 17 -10.37 -16.89 -4.57
CA THR A 17 -11.04 -16.86 -5.89
C THR A 17 -11.35 -15.44 -6.35
N ARG A 18 -11.69 -14.50 -5.44
CA ARG A 18 -11.82 -13.07 -5.76
C ARG A 18 -10.49 -12.46 -6.23
N LEU A 19 -9.38 -12.77 -5.56
CA LEU A 19 -8.05 -12.32 -5.97
C LEU A 19 -7.68 -12.85 -7.34
N LEU A 20 -7.77 -14.16 -7.55
CA LEU A 20 -7.48 -14.78 -8.84
C LEU A 20 -8.35 -14.18 -9.95
N GLY A 21 -9.64 -13.97 -9.69
CA GLY A 21 -10.56 -13.32 -10.63
C GLY A 21 -10.17 -11.88 -10.97
N LEU A 22 -9.72 -11.10 -9.98
CA LEU A 22 -9.28 -9.71 -10.18
C LEU A 22 -8.00 -9.65 -11.02
N LEU A 23 -7.01 -10.49 -10.71
CA LEU A 23 -5.75 -10.56 -11.42
C LEU A 23 -5.93 -11.02 -12.88
N LEU A 24 -6.77 -12.02 -13.13
CA LEU A 24 -7.06 -12.53 -14.48
C LEU A 24 -7.83 -11.53 -15.35
N ARG A 25 -8.68 -10.69 -14.75
CA ARG A 25 -9.42 -9.65 -15.49
C ARG A 25 -8.52 -8.50 -15.96
N HIS A 26 -7.44 -8.23 -15.24
CA HIS A 26 -6.53 -7.11 -15.53
C HIS A 26 -5.06 -7.55 -15.47
N PRO A 27 -4.60 -8.45 -16.35
CA PRO A 27 -3.28 -9.09 -16.24
C PRO A 27 -2.12 -8.10 -16.34
N LEU A 28 -2.23 -7.04 -17.16
CA LEU A 28 -1.21 -6.01 -17.24
C LEU A 28 -1.11 -5.20 -15.94
N PHE A 29 -2.24 -4.86 -15.32
CA PHE A 29 -2.24 -4.15 -14.03
C PHE A 29 -1.71 -5.05 -12.91
N ALA A 30 -2.04 -6.34 -12.93
CA ALA A 30 -1.49 -7.33 -12.00
C ALA A 30 0.04 -7.42 -12.10
N PHE A 31 0.58 -7.51 -13.32
CA PHE A 31 2.02 -7.54 -13.54
C PHE A 31 2.71 -6.25 -13.08
N LEU A 32 2.12 -5.08 -13.36
CA LEU A 32 2.64 -3.80 -12.89
C LEU A 32 2.57 -3.66 -11.36
N THR A 33 1.53 -4.20 -10.75
CA THR A 33 1.40 -4.26 -9.28
C THR A 33 2.50 -5.13 -8.69
N LEU A 34 2.83 -6.27 -9.30
CA LEU A 34 3.95 -7.11 -8.87
C LEU A 34 5.28 -6.33 -8.91
N ILE A 35 5.54 -5.58 -9.98
CA ILE A 35 6.73 -4.72 -10.07
C ILE A 35 6.73 -3.66 -8.96
N ALA A 36 5.58 -3.02 -8.72
CA ALA A 36 5.40 -2.04 -7.65
C ALA A 36 5.70 -2.66 -6.28
N THR A 37 5.17 -3.85 -6.00
CA THR A 37 5.39 -4.59 -4.76
C THR A 37 6.87 -4.88 -4.55
N LEU A 38 7.56 -5.47 -5.54
CA LEU A 38 8.99 -5.78 -5.45
C LEU A 38 9.85 -4.54 -5.21
N ARG A 39 9.54 -3.42 -5.88
CA ARG A 39 10.25 -2.15 -5.66
C ARG A 39 9.97 -1.57 -4.28
N THR A 40 8.73 -1.64 -3.81
CA THR A 40 8.34 -1.16 -2.47
C THR A 40 9.13 -1.89 -1.40
N PHE A 41 9.18 -3.22 -1.45
CA PHE A 41 9.98 -4.01 -0.50
C PHE A 41 11.47 -3.65 -0.58
N LYS A 42 12.05 -3.56 -1.78
CA LYS A 42 13.46 -3.17 -1.92
C LYS A 42 13.78 -1.83 -1.23
N ILE A 43 12.92 -0.84 -1.38
CA ILE A 43 13.12 0.50 -0.80
C ILE A 43 12.87 0.47 0.71
N THR A 44 11.77 -0.17 1.12
CA THR A 44 11.36 -0.23 2.52
C THR A 44 12.38 -1.01 3.35
N ASN A 45 12.86 -2.17 2.88
CA ASN A 45 13.87 -2.95 3.58
C ASN A 45 15.19 -2.19 3.73
N LYS A 46 15.54 -1.32 2.77
CA LYS A 46 16.72 -0.46 2.90
C LYS A 46 16.55 0.63 3.96
N LYS A 47 15.32 1.14 4.13
CA LYS A 47 15.02 2.30 4.98
C LYS A 47 14.58 1.91 6.40
N PHE A 48 13.95 0.75 6.52
CA PHE A 48 13.34 0.18 7.73
C PHE A 48 13.62 -1.34 7.79
N PRO A 49 14.88 -1.77 7.91
CA PRO A 49 15.27 -3.17 7.79
C PRO A 49 14.54 -4.12 8.74
N GLU A 50 14.20 -3.65 9.96
CA GLU A 50 13.64 -4.50 11.02
C GLU A 50 12.18 -4.18 11.39
N THR A 51 11.69 -2.96 11.09
CA THR A 51 10.38 -2.48 11.59
C THR A 51 9.27 -2.46 10.54
N HIS A 52 9.60 -2.67 9.27
CA HIS A 52 8.62 -2.56 8.19
C HIS A 52 7.47 -3.56 8.23
N HIS A 53 7.61 -4.71 8.91
CA HIS A 53 6.55 -5.73 9.05
C HIS A 53 5.70 -5.57 10.31
N LYS A 54 6.05 -4.61 11.18
CA LYS A 54 5.33 -4.31 12.41
C LYS A 54 4.23 -3.28 12.13
N ASN A 55 3.65 -2.69 13.16
CA ASN A 55 2.59 -1.71 12.98
C ASN A 55 3.05 -0.25 13.21
N GLY A 56 4.34 0.01 12.98
CA GLY A 56 4.98 1.30 13.17
C GLY A 56 5.27 2.09 11.90
N ARG A 57 6.17 3.08 12.00
CA ARG A 57 6.45 4.06 10.93
C ARG A 57 6.89 3.41 9.61
N GLY A 58 7.65 2.32 9.68
CA GLY A 58 8.11 1.57 8.50
C GLY A 58 6.95 0.94 7.73
N ASN A 59 5.92 0.47 8.42
CA ASN A 59 4.72 -0.09 7.82
C ASN A 59 3.84 0.97 7.19
N ALA A 60 3.59 2.08 7.89
CA ALA A 60 2.87 3.23 7.34
C ALA A 60 3.52 3.74 6.05
N PHE A 61 4.84 3.88 6.04
CA PHE A 61 5.63 4.21 4.86
C PHE A 61 5.46 3.18 3.73
N ARG A 62 5.55 1.88 4.04
CA ARG A 62 5.42 0.78 3.08
C ARG A 62 4.08 0.83 2.35
N HIS A 63 2.97 0.93 3.09
CA HIS A 63 1.61 0.93 2.54
C HIS A 63 1.37 2.15 1.62
N ALA A 64 1.76 3.34 2.07
CA ALA A 64 1.64 4.54 1.25
C ALA A 64 2.53 4.48 0.00
N LEU A 65 3.78 4.02 0.14
CA LEU A 65 4.70 3.88 -1.00
C LEU A 65 4.20 2.84 -2.01
N TRP A 66 3.68 1.71 -1.52
CA TRP A 66 3.11 0.67 -2.36
C TRP A 66 1.99 1.23 -3.23
N SER A 67 1.06 1.95 -2.61
CA SER A 67 -0.06 2.60 -3.29
C SER A 67 0.41 3.63 -4.32
N CYS A 68 1.38 4.49 -3.98
CA CYS A 68 1.98 5.42 -4.95
C CYS A 68 2.63 4.70 -6.14
N LEU A 69 3.36 3.59 -5.90
CA LEU A 69 4.03 2.88 -6.98
C LEU A 69 3.05 2.12 -7.88
N ILE A 70 2.00 1.51 -7.32
CA ILE A 70 0.91 0.92 -8.12
C ILE A 70 0.30 1.99 -9.01
N MET A 71 -0.06 3.14 -8.43
CA MET A 71 -0.59 4.29 -9.16
C MET A 71 0.35 4.74 -10.27
N MET A 72 1.63 4.96 -9.96
CA MET A 72 2.66 5.36 -10.92
C MET A 72 2.72 4.41 -12.11
N TYR A 73 2.83 3.10 -11.88
CA TYR A 73 2.95 2.14 -12.97
C TYR A 73 1.69 2.02 -13.80
N CYS A 74 0.53 1.89 -13.16
CA CYS A 74 -0.73 1.72 -13.87
C CYS A 74 -1.11 3.00 -14.64
N CYS A 75 -0.77 4.19 -14.13
CA CYS A 75 -1.02 5.46 -14.81
C CYS A 75 -0.17 5.66 -16.07
N LYS A 76 0.96 4.94 -16.21
CA LYS A 76 1.74 4.95 -17.45
C LYS A 76 1.00 4.31 -18.63
N ILE A 77 0.05 3.42 -18.35
CA ILE A 77 -0.71 2.70 -19.39
C ILE A 77 -2.22 2.92 -19.32
N SER A 78 -2.70 3.72 -18.37
CA SER A 78 -4.13 3.96 -18.17
C SER A 78 -4.43 5.33 -17.57
N SER A 79 -5.70 5.70 -17.50
CA SER A 79 -6.10 6.97 -16.88
C SER A 79 -5.92 6.90 -15.34
N PRO A 80 -5.61 8.04 -14.70
CA PRO A 80 -5.51 8.13 -13.24
C PRO A 80 -6.67 7.48 -12.49
N GLN A 81 -7.90 7.70 -12.94
CA GLN A 81 -9.10 7.18 -12.27
C GLN A 81 -9.21 5.64 -12.39
N LYS A 82 -8.80 5.05 -13.53
CA LYS A 82 -8.77 3.59 -13.68
C LYS A 82 -7.68 2.97 -12.82
N SER A 83 -6.52 3.61 -12.76
CA SER A 83 -5.41 3.19 -11.91
C SER A 83 -5.74 3.32 -10.43
N LEU A 84 -6.42 4.40 -10.02
CA LEU A 84 -6.90 4.61 -8.65
C LEU A 84 -7.90 3.53 -8.24
N LYS A 85 -8.88 3.26 -9.09
CA LYS A 85 -9.84 2.17 -8.86
C LYS A 85 -9.14 0.83 -8.69
N TRP A 86 -8.18 0.52 -9.55
CA TRP A 86 -7.40 -0.71 -9.44
C TRP A 86 -6.58 -0.75 -8.15
N CYS A 87 -5.85 0.32 -7.84
CA CYS A 87 -5.01 0.43 -6.65
C CYS A 87 -5.84 0.15 -5.39
N LYS A 88 -6.96 0.85 -5.23
CA LYS A 88 -7.87 0.64 -4.12
C LYS A 88 -8.39 -0.80 -4.05
N GLN A 89 -8.81 -1.37 -5.19
CA GLN A 89 -9.32 -2.74 -5.23
C GLN A 89 -8.27 -3.78 -4.83
N ILE A 90 -7.03 -3.65 -5.28
CA ILE A 90 -5.98 -4.63 -4.98
C ILE A 90 -5.44 -4.47 -3.56
N THR A 91 -5.32 -3.23 -3.05
CA THR A 91 -4.88 -2.97 -1.67
C THR A 91 -5.94 -3.38 -0.66
N ASP A 92 -7.21 -3.03 -0.87
CA ASP A 92 -8.31 -3.44 0.01
C ASP A 92 -8.42 -4.97 0.07
N LEU A 93 -8.29 -5.64 -1.08
CA LEU A 93 -8.33 -7.09 -1.13
C LEU A 93 -7.13 -7.75 -0.44
N HIS A 94 -5.95 -7.13 -0.51
CA HIS A 94 -4.78 -7.56 0.26
C HIS A 94 -5.07 -7.52 1.76
N GLU A 95 -5.60 -6.40 2.27
CA GLU A 95 -5.98 -6.28 3.70
C GLU A 95 -7.16 -7.19 4.09
N GLU A 96 -8.04 -7.54 3.15
CA GLU A 96 -9.08 -8.57 3.37
C GLU A 96 -8.49 -9.98 3.46
N LEU A 97 -7.40 -10.28 2.76
CA LEU A 97 -6.81 -11.62 2.72
C LEU A 97 -5.96 -11.91 3.96
N PHE A 98 -5.17 -10.94 4.40
CA PHE A 98 -4.31 -11.07 5.58
C PHE A 98 -5.05 -10.50 6.79
N VAL A 99 -5.80 -11.36 7.48
CA VAL A 99 -6.65 -10.96 8.61
C VAL A 99 -5.77 -10.44 9.76
N ASN A 100 -5.76 -9.12 9.91
CA ASN A 100 -5.17 -8.41 11.04
C ASN A 100 -6.26 -8.04 12.08
N GLU A 101 -5.84 -7.57 13.25
CA GLU A 101 -6.74 -6.88 14.18
C GLU A 101 -7.42 -5.68 13.51
N GLU A 102 -8.62 -5.33 13.97
CA GLU A 102 -9.46 -4.33 13.29
C GLU A 102 -8.77 -2.97 13.15
N ILE A 103 -8.07 -2.52 14.21
CA ILE A 103 -7.33 -1.26 14.22
C ILE A 103 -6.12 -1.28 13.29
N ALA A 104 -5.38 -2.39 13.23
CA ALA A 104 -4.24 -2.55 12.33
C ALA A 104 -4.69 -2.53 10.87
N ARG A 105 -5.79 -3.22 10.55
CA ARG A 105 -6.40 -3.17 9.22
C ARG A 105 -6.87 -1.75 8.86
N ALA A 106 -7.47 -1.02 9.80
CA ALA A 106 -7.90 0.36 9.57
C ALA A 106 -6.71 1.29 9.30
N MET A 107 -5.61 1.12 10.05
CA MET A 107 -4.34 1.81 9.81
C MET A 107 -3.80 1.52 8.40
N ASP A 108 -3.73 0.25 7.99
CA ASP A 108 -3.20 -0.14 6.69
C ASP A 108 -4.04 0.42 5.52
N LEU A 109 -5.38 0.34 5.63
CA LEU A 109 -6.31 0.93 4.66
C LEU A 109 -6.15 2.45 4.57
N HIS A 110 -6.02 3.14 5.70
CA HIS A 110 -5.82 4.58 5.76
C HIS A 110 -4.48 5.01 5.14
N ASN A 111 -3.40 4.32 5.50
CA ASN A 111 -2.07 4.63 4.97
C ASN A 111 -1.97 4.32 3.46
N ASN A 112 -2.68 3.29 2.97
CA ASN A 112 -2.85 3.07 1.52
C ASN A 112 -3.53 4.27 0.84
N GLN A 113 -4.61 4.80 1.44
CA GLN A 113 -5.32 5.97 0.92
C GLN A 113 -4.43 7.22 0.86
N ILE A 114 -3.60 7.47 1.87
CA ILE A 114 -2.62 8.58 1.85
C ILE A 114 -1.68 8.50 0.65
N GLY A 115 -1.22 7.30 0.29
CA GLY A 115 -0.39 7.11 -0.91
C GLY A 115 -1.14 7.41 -2.20
N MET A 116 -2.40 6.99 -2.29
CA MET A 116 -3.27 7.31 -3.43
C MET A 116 -3.52 8.82 -3.55
N ASP A 117 -3.84 9.48 -2.44
CA ASP A 117 -4.13 10.92 -2.39
C ASP A 117 -2.92 11.76 -2.74
N LEU A 118 -1.74 11.39 -2.23
CA LEU A 118 -0.48 12.05 -2.58
C LEU A 118 -0.24 12.00 -4.10
N PHE A 119 -0.43 10.82 -4.71
CA PHE A 119 -0.23 10.66 -6.15
C PHE A 119 -1.23 11.51 -6.95
N MET A 120 -2.51 11.51 -6.55
CA MET A 120 -3.56 12.31 -7.20
C MET A 120 -3.31 13.81 -7.08
N THR A 121 -2.82 14.27 -5.94
CA THR A 121 -2.43 15.68 -5.73
C THR A 121 -1.27 16.06 -6.66
N MET A 122 -0.25 15.21 -6.76
CA MET A 122 0.90 15.49 -7.64
C MET A 122 0.53 15.53 -9.13
N LEU A 123 -0.53 14.82 -9.55
CA LEU A 123 -1.01 14.82 -10.93
C LEU A 123 -1.51 16.19 -11.40
N GLU A 124 -1.84 17.10 -10.48
CA GLU A 124 -2.25 18.46 -10.83
C GLU A 124 -1.11 19.26 -11.46
N GLY A 125 0.14 18.96 -11.09
CA GLY A 125 1.33 19.64 -11.60
C GLY A 125 2.25 18.78 -12.47
N ILE A 126 2.12 17.44 -12.43
CA ILE A 126 3.01 16.50 -13.12
C ILE A 126 2.21 15.59 -14.03
N HIS A 127 2.55 15.58 -15.32
CA HIS A 127 1.93 14.64 -16.25
C HIS A 127 2.29 13.19 -15.87
N ARG A 128 1.28 12.31 -15.87
CA ARG A 128 1.33 10.91 -15.41
C ARG A 128 2.52 10.05 -15.90
N GLN A 129 3.15 10.41 -17.02
CA GLN A 129 4.29 9.69 -17.59
C GLN A 129 5.64 10.02 -16.92
N PHE A 130 5.75 11.20 -16.31
CA PHE A 130 7.01 11.71 -15.77
C PHE A 130 7.26 11.35 -14.30
N PHE A 131 6.33 10.62 -13.67
CA PHE A 131 6.56 10.13 -12.32
C PHE A 131 7.68 9.11 -12.26
N GLU A 132 8.57 9.34 -11.30
CA GLU A 132 9.62 8.44 -10.90
C GLU A 132 9.48 8.09 -9.41
N THR A 133 10.06 6.96 -9.02
CA THR A 133 9.99 6.45 -7.64
C THR A 133 10.45 7.48 -6.61
N LEU A 134 11.49 8.28 -6.92
CA LEU A 134 12.06 9.26 -6.00
C LEU A 134 11.08 10.40 -5.63
N PHE A 135 10.05 10.64 -6.44
CA PHE A 135 9.04 11.66 -6.16
C PHE A 135 8.26 11.35 -4.89
N PHE A 136 8.19 10.06 -4.52
CA PHE A 136 7.38 9.60 -3.39
C PHE A 136 8.22 9.28 -2.16
N THR A 137 9.47 8.84 -2.32
CA THR A 137 10.25 8.29 -1.20
C THR A 137 10.51 9.30 -0.09
N ASP A 138 10.91 10.53 -0.42
CA ASP A 138 11.24 11.53 0.59
C ASP A 138 9.99 12.14 1.24
N PRO A 139 8.94 12.55 0.49
CA PRO A 139 7.71 13.05 1.08
C PRO A 139 7.02 12.02 1.98
N LEU A 140 6.94 10.75 1.54
CA LEU A 140 6.33 9.70 2.34
C LEU A 140 7.13 9.35 3.57
N TYR A 141 8.47 9.40 3.48
CA TYR A 141 9.30 9.19 4.66
C TYR A 141 9.09 10.28 5.70
N LYS A 142 9.04 11.56 5.30
CA LYS A 142 8.73 12.66 6.23
C LYS A 142 7.37 12.47 6.89
N LYS A 143 6.33 12.15 6.09
CA LYS A 143 5.00 11.84 6.61
C LYS A 143 4.98 10.67 7.59
N SER A 144 5.83 9.65 7.38
CA SER A 144 5.90 8.52 8.31
C SER A 144 6.61 8.86 9.61
N GLN A 145 7.54 9.82 9.62
CA GLN A 145 8.14 10.33 10.87
C GLN A 145 7.14 11.14 11.70
N GLU A 146 6.23 11.86 11.03
CA GLU A 146 5.18 12.67 11.64
C GLU A 146 3.88 11.89 11.93
N ALA A 147 3.89 10.57 11.70
CA ALA A 147 2.74 9.71 11.86
C ALA A 147 2.20 9.75 13.30
N LYS A 148 0.88 9.74 13.43
CA LYS A 148 0.17 9.77 14.71
C LYS A 148 0.08 8.35 15.27
N LEU A 149 0.54 8.16 16.49
CA LEU A 149 0.24 6.95 17.27
C LEU A 149 -1.24 6.99 17.67
N ILE A 150 -2.00 5.96 17.32
CA ILE A 150 -3.43 5.83 17.64
C ILE A 150 -3.68 4.61 18.52
N SER A 151 -4.67 4.70 19.41
CA SER A 151 -5.13 3.58 20.23
C SER A 151 -6.54 3.10 19.88
N SER A 152 -7.27 3.87 19.07
CA SER A 152 -8.59 3.49 18.53
C SER A 152 -8.79 3.99 17.08
N ILE A 153 -9.81 3.46 16.40
CA ILE A 153 -10.13 3.81 15.00
C ILE A 153 -10.62 5.26 14.89
N GLU A 154 -11.29 5.76 15.93
CA GLU A 154 -11.84 7.12 16.00
C GLU A 154 -10.74 8.19 16.01
N GLU A 155 -9.51 7.82 16.36
CA GLU A 155 -8.36 8.72 16.36
C GLU A 155 -7.75 8.94 14.97
N ILE A 156 -8.19 8.19 13.94
CA ILE A 156 -7.68 8.33 12.58
C ILE A 156 -8.02 9.71 12.02
N GLU A 157 -6.97 10.47 11.72
CA GLU A 157 -7.06 11.82 11.18
C GLU A 157 -6.80 11.81 9.66
N GLN A 158 -7.69 12.45 8.90
CA GLN A 158 -7.54 12.56 7.44
C GLN A 158 -6.25 13.30 7.05
N GLY A 159 -5.57 12.78 6.03
CA GLY A 159 -4.33 13.39 5.51
C GLY A 159 -3.07 13.16 6.35
N ARG A 160 -3.18 12.55 7.54
CA ARG A 160 -2.05 12.23 8.42
C ARG A 160 -1.86 10.73 8.53
N MET A 161 -0.62 10.24 8.35
CA MET A 161 -0.30 8.82 8.55
C MET A 161 -0.54 8.42 9.99
N VAL A 162 -0.96 7.17 10.19
CA VAL A 162 -1.21 6.61 11.51
C VAL A 162 -0.40 5.34 11.73
N ILE A 163 -0.06 5.08 12.99
CA ILE A 163 0.66 3.91 13.48
C ILE A 163 0.01 3.43 14.78
N ILE A 164 0.14 2.16 15.13
CA ILE A 164 -0.35 1.63 16.42
C ILE A 164 0.81 1.18 17.35
N GLU A 165 2.03 1.16 16.84
CA GLU A 165 3.25 0.88 17.60
C GLU A 165 4.32 1.92 17.28
N ASP A 166 4.92 2.52 18.29
CA ASP A 166 6.08 3.40 18.11
C ASP A 166 7.36 2.64 18.44
N GLU A 167 7.86 1.89 17.46
CA GLU A 167 9.19 1.32 17.50
C GLU A 167 10.11 2.12 16.57
N ASN A 168 11.14 2.75 17.15
CA ASN A 168 12.20 3.46 16.42
C ASN A 168 13.05 2.51 15.57
#